data_AF-A0A9P1DD80-F1
#
_entry.id   AF-A0A9P1DD80-F1
#
_cell.length_a   1.000
_cell.length_b   1.000
_cell.length_c   1.000
_cell.angle_alpha   90.00
_cell.angle_beta   90.00
_cell.angle_gamma   90.00
#
_symmetry.space_group_name_H-M   'P 1'
#
loop_
_entity.id
_entity.type
_entity.pdbx_description
1 polymer ?
#
loop_
_entity_poly.entity_id
_entity_poly.type
_entity_poly.pdbx_seq_one_letter_code
_entity_poly.pdbx_strand_id
1 'polypeptide(L)'
;MAGNRRPCASLGLGLLLVWFSCSVLTWLVPTSPDPARLAGQSQSSHRGRMHSRVLRMAVGPELRAYAQGLPVPPDYTGPPYAGPSSVNDAFVDHLLNMYKTQAKLPIKYAYLMALDVLDLLKQEKTLQRVAVPPGSKITVVGDLHGQYFDFVHMIEQVTGKPNPQNPILFNGDFVDRGPWSVEVLLCLYAFKLQYPMAVHFNRGNHESEMTNYQYGFANEVKVKYEEKLMELFSETFRYLPLATVLENQVFVSHAGVPGPEERLWEEWMQKAPDEAAGVLKREKQISLAEIEATNRVCEPNPMDFPLVIDFLWSDPKGANGYGPSTRVPMVYTFGPDVAQRFLQANNLKYMLRSHETKSAGWQETIPNVITVFSAPNYIDRAGNMAAVAVLTNQGGNLDKQQVFGTGIVMPTLGTGRSRYRAMLQSLFLQQLVLLRQQAAVKFGKASRPVEAVSQADQLFVTQAEELKRPGSTWSYDVDRYALRAVLEGTFRREAAYADEHRTAARSQQSTVEIISRLQGQMENLQMRLQHMRAGQPWFLSSSYRIPGTPITMIGRFQQGRASIELNLAADRLVKGGSHSLGMVGRYDEI
;
A
#
# COMPACT_ATOMS: atom_id res chain seq x y z
N MET A 1 -22.67 -54.62 -26.22
CA MET A 1 -23.75 -53.77 -26.77
C MET A 1 -24.19 -52.81 -25.68
N ALA A 2 -24.44 -51.54 -26.06
CA ALA A 2 -25.17 -50.46 -25.36
C ALA A 2 -25.29 -50.55 -23.82
N GLY A 3 -24.83 -49.59 -23.02
CA GLY A 3 -24.84 -48.15 -23.22
C GLY A 3 -25.56 -47.53 -22.01
N ASN A 4 -24.93 -46.57 -21.33
CA ASN A 4 -25.66 -45.54 -20.62
C ASN A 4 -24.76 -44.34 -20.34
N ARG A 5 -24.97 -43.28 -21.13
CA ARG A 5 -24.55 -41.91 -20.82
C ARG A 5 -25.59 -41.29 -19.89
N ARG A 6 -25.14 -40.63 -18.82
CA ARG A 6 -25.81 -39.48 -18.18
C ARG A 6 -24.76 -38.52 -17.59
N PRO A 7 -25.12 -37.24 -17.40
CA PRO A 7 -24.29 -36.10 -17.80
C PRO A 7 -23.52 -35.44 -16.65
N CYS A 8 -22.35 -34.88 -16.93
CA CYS A 8 -21.71 -33.89 -16.06
C CYS A 8 -22.37 -32.53 -16.28
N ALA A 9 -23.17 -32.10 -15.31
CA ALA A 9 -23.69 -30.76 -15.19
C ALA A 9 -22.76 -29.93 -14.27
N SER A 10 -22.22 -28.84 -14.84
CA SER A 10 -21.95 -27.54 -14.22
C SER A 10 -21.87 -27.44 -12.68
N LEU A 11 -20.66 -27.24 -12.17
CA LEU A 11 -20.39 -26.49 -10.93
C LEU A 11 -19.25 -25.52 -11.24
N GLY A 12 -19.58 -24.50 -12.03
CA GLY A 12 -18.77 -23.30 -12.21
C GLY A 12 -19.25 -22.20 -11.27
N LEU A 13 -18.31 -21.34 -10.87
CA LEU A 13 -18.48 -20.11 -10.08
C LEU A 13 -18.82 -20.27 -8.60
N GLY A 14 -17.81 -20.13 -7.76
CA GLY A 14 -18.01 -19.90 -6.33
C GLY A 14 -16.75 -19.78 -5.49
N LEU A 15 -15.67 -19.13 -5.97
CA LEU A 15 -14.48 -18.83 -5.13
C LEU A 15 -13.54 -17.73 -5.68
N LEU A 16 -14.05 -16.80 -6.47
CA LEU A 16 -13.24 -15.76 -7.14
C LEU A 16 -13.68 -14.30 -6.85
N LEU A 17 -14.53 -14.07 -5.84
CA LEU A 17 -15.24 -12.79 -5.66
C LEU A 17 -14.94 -12.03 -4.35
N VAL A 18 -13.70 -12.10 -3.83
CA VAL A 18 -13.28 -11.23 -2.70
C VAL A 18 -12.03 -10.38 -3.02
N TRP A 19 -11.52 -10.41 -4.25
CA TRP A 19 -10.38 -9.57 -4.68
C TRP A 19 -10.75 -8.44 -5.67
N PHE A 20 -12.04 -8.27 -5.99
CA PHE A 20 -12.52 -7.24 -6.91
C PHE A 20 -13.57 -6.36 -6.24
N SER A 21 -13.15 -5.26 -5.59
CA SER A 21 -13.96 -4.06 -5.41
C SER A 21 -13.19 -2.98 -4.64
N CYS A 22 -12.30 -2.26 -5.34
CA CYS A 22 -11.94 -0.85 -5.09
C CYS A 22 -10.88 -0.41 -6.11
N SER A 23 -11.20 -0.41 -7.41
CA SER A 23 -10.27 0.06 -8.45
C SER A 23 -10.94 0.73 -9.65
N VAL A 24 -12.18 1.19 -9.50
CA VAL A 24 -12.88 1.91 -10.59
C VAL A 24 -13.66 3.07 -9.98
N LEU A 25 -13.52 4.27 -10.59
CA LEU A 25 -13.96 5.62 -10.17
C LEU A 25 -12.91 6.33 -9.31
N THR A 26 -12.04 7.22 -9.80
CA THR A 26 -12.25 8.31 -10.78
C THR A 26 -10.92 8.83 -11.34
N TRP A 27 -10.70 8.68 -12.65
CA TRP A 27 -9.99 9.64 -13.51
C TRP A 27 -10.59 9.53 -14.91
N LEU A 28 -11.70 10.25 -15.12
CA LEU A 28 -12.30 10.45 -16.43
C LEU A 28 -12.18 11.93 -16.77
N VAL A 29 -11.21 12.28 -17.62
CA VAL A 29 -11.23 13.49 -18.46
C VAL A 29 -10.71 13.05 -19.84
N PRO A 30 -11.40 13.40 -20.95
CA PRO A 30 -11.22 12.75 -22.23
C PRO A 30 -10.01 13.27 -23.04
N THR A 31 -9.76 12.51 -24.11
CA THR A 31 -8.56 12.30 -24.91
C THR A 31 -8.11 13.42 -25.86
N SER A 32 -6.79 13.35 -26.14
CA SER A 32 -5.98 13.89 -27.26
C SER A 32 -5.34 15.28 -27.11
N PRO A 33 -4.00 15.35 -27.29
CA PRO A 33 -3.38 16.52 -27.89
C PRO A 33 -2.56 16.18 -29.15
N ASP A 34 -2.78 17.03 -30.15
CA ASP A 34 -2.06 17.17 -31.41
C ASP A 34 -0.54 17.46 -31.17
N PRO A 35 0.42 16.80 -31.85
CA PRO A 35 1.85 16.84 -31.49
C PRO A 35 2.60 18.16 -31.72
N ALA A 36 1.95 19.23 -32.20
CA ALA A 36 2.62 20.44 -32.68
C ALA A 36 2.72 21.62 -31.69
N ARG A 37 2.46 21.43 -30.38
CA ARG A 37 2.42 22.54 -29.40
C ARG A 37 3.29 22.40 -28.14
N LEU A 38 4.33 21.57 -28.15
CA LEU A 38 5.32 21.48 -27.07
C LEU A 38 6.63 22.20 -27.40
N ALA A 39 6.54 23.48 -27.69
CA ALA A 39 7.69 24.39 -27.66
C ALA A 39 7.25 25.70 -27.00
N GLY A 40 7.32 25.74 -25.67
CA GLY A 40 7.13 26.96 -24.90
C GLY A 40 6.36 26.75 -23.61
N GLN A 41 7.03 27.07 -22.50
CA GLN A 41 6.50 27.29 -21.15
C GLN A 41 6.35 26.05 -20.25
N SER A 42 7.46 25.68 -19.61
CA SER A 42 7.46 24.92 -18.35
C SER A 42 6.87 25.79 -17.22
N GLN A 43 5.60 25.60 -16.91
CA GLN A 43 5.05 26.02 -15.62
C GLN A 43 4.81 24.79 -14.74
N SER A 44 5.73 24.61 -13.78
CA SER A 44 5.65 23.60 -12.73
C SER A 44 4.35 23.73 -11.93
N SER A 45 3.57 22.65 -11.89
CA SER A 45 2.31 22.55 -11.15
C SER A 45 2.51 22.86 -9.65
N HIS A 46 1.76 23.83 -9.15
CA HIS A 46 1.85 24.36 -7.79
C HIS A 46 1.31 23.45 -6.68
N ARG A 47 0.83 22.23 -6.99
CA ARG A 47 0.33 21.27 -5.99
C ARG A 47 1.39 20.32 -5.43
N GLY A 48 2.50 20.09 -6.13
CA GLY A 48 3.63 19.30 -5.62
C GLY A 48 4.57 20.06 -4.66
N ARG A 49 4.42 21.39 -4.55
CA ARG A 49 5.31 22.26 -3.77
C ARG A 49 4.92 22.47 -2.31
N MET A 50 3.71 22.11 -1.89
CA MET A 50 3.28 22.35 -0.51
C MET A 50 3.73 21.26 0.48
N HIS A 51 3.81 19.99 0.07
CA HIS A 51 4.37 18.93 0.93
C HIS A 51 5.92 18.93 0.96
N SER A 52 6.57 19.45 -0.07
CA SER A 52 8.04 19.46 -0.16
C SER A 52 8.73 20.54 0.70
N ARG A 53 7.98 21.39 1.42
CA ARG A 53 8.55 22.53 2.16
C ARG A 53 8.74 22.26 3.65
N VAL A 54 8.08 21.23 4.20
CA VAL A 54 8.24 20.78 5.60
C VAL A 54 9.34 19.71 5.73
N LEU A 55 9.56 18.92 4.67
CA LEU A 55 10.57 17.84 4.56
C LEU A 55 12.02 18.31 4.28
N ARG A 56 12.43 19.43 4.89
CA ARG A 56 13.84 19.76 5.12
C ARG A 56 14.05 20.40 6.50
N MET A 57 13.36 19.92 7.54
CA MET A 57 14.06 19.88 8.82
C MET A 57 15.27 18.99 8.58
N ALA A 58 16.47 19.56 8.62
CA ALA A 58 17.69 18.81 8.40
C ALA A 58 17.69 17.64 9.39
N VAL A 59 17.47 16.43 8.89
CA VAL A 59 17.56 15.19 9.66
C VAL A 59 19.01 15.09 10.11
N GLY A 60 19.28 15.60 11.31
CA GLY A 60 20.57 16.13 11.70
C GLY A 60 20.54 16.74 13.11
N PRO A 61 21.44 17.68 13.42
CA PRO A 61 21.64 18.18 14.79
C PRO A 61 20.40 18.81 15.42
N GLU A 62 19.57 19.50 14.64
CA GLU A 62 18.37 20.19 15.13
C GLU A 62 17.31 19.21 15.64
N LEU A 63 17.06 18.12 14.92
CA LEU A 63 16.10 17.10 15.33
C LEU A 63 16.58 16.34 16.57
N ARG A 64 17.90 16.11 16.68
CA ARG A 64 18.52 15.51 17.86
C ARG A 64 18.41 16.43 19.08
N ALA A 65 18.67 17.73 18.92
CA ALA A 65 18.50 18.72 19.99
C ALA A 65 17.03 18.82 20.44
N TYR A 66 16.09 18.83 19.49
CA TYR A 66 14.64 18.74 19.78
C TYR A 66 14.32 17.50 20.61
N ALA A 67 14.78 16.31 20.17
CA ALA A 67 14.53 15.06 20.87
C ALA A 67 15.13 15.03 22.28
N GLN A 68 16.33 15.59 22.47
CA GLN A 68 16.98 15.70 23.78
C GLN A 68 16.17 16.57 24.76
N GLY A 69 15.52 17.62 24.26
CA GLY A 69 14.68 18.52 25.04
C GLY A 69 13.30 17.96 25.44
N LEU A 70 12.86 16.84 24.85
CA LEU A 70 11.57 16.24 25.20
C LEU A 70 11.59 15.67 26.64
N PRO A 71 10.48 15.79 27.40
CA PRO A 71 10.41 15.22 28.74
C PRO A 71 10.28 13.70 28.69
N VAL A 72 10.74 13.03 29.74
CA VAL A 72 10.43 11.62 30.01
C VAL A 72 9.26 11.61 31.00
N PRO A 73 8.15 10.89 30.71
CA PRO A 73 7.03 10.79 31.64
C PRO A 73 7.47 10.29 33.04
N PRO A 74 7.01 10.91 34.14
CA PRO A 74 7.42 10.53 35.50
C PRO A 74 7.07 9.09 35.89
N ASP A 75 6.06 8.50 35.24
CA ASP A 75 5.59 7.13 35.41
C ASP A 75 6.39 6.10 34.60
N TYR A 76 7.34 6.54 33.77
CA TYR A 76 8.25 5.63 33.07
C TYR A 76 9.29 5.06 34.04
N THR A 77 9.23 3.73 34.23
CA THR A 77 10.10 2.99 35.16
C THR A 77 11.19 2.16 34.47
N GLY A 78 11.29 2.26 33.14
CA GLY A 78 12.28 1.52 32.36
C GLY A 78 13.69 2.11 32.39
N PRO A 79 14.69 1.36 31.89
CA PRO A 79 16.04 1.88 31.72
C PRO A 79 16.05 3.08 30.74
N PRO A 80 16.73 4.20 31.07
CA PRO A 80 16.78 5.36 30.20
C PRO A 80 17.63 5.09 28.95
N TYR A 81 17.22 5.64 27.81
CA TYR A 81 18.05 5.64 26.61
C TYR A 81 19.04 6.81 26.66
N ALA A 82 20.34 6.48 26.78
CA ALA A 82 21.44 7.45 26.80
C ALA A 82 22.36 7.34 25.55
N GLY A 83 21.89 6.64 24.51
CA GLY A 83 22.61 6.35 23.27
C GLY A 83 22.76 4.85 23.00
N PRO A 84 23.41 4.45 21.91
CA PRO A 84 23.50 3.04 21.49
C PRO A 84 24.08 2.12 22.57
N SER A 85 25.09 2.60 23.32
CA SER A 85 25.74 1.84 24.39
C SER A 85 24.85 1.56 25.61
N SER A 86 23.73 2.26 25.76
CA SER A 86 22.75 2.00 26.82
C SER A 86 21.78 0.86 26.48
N VAL A 87 21.74 0.41 25.23
CA VAL A 87 20.86 -0.69 24.80
C VAL A 87 21.53 -2.02 25.14
N ASN A 88 21.30 -2.48 26.36
CA ASN A 88 21.74 -3.78 26.86
C ASN A 88 20.54 -4.73 27.01
N ASP A 89 20.79 -5.96 27.50
CA ASP A 89 19.75 -6.96 27.68
C ASP A 89 18.61 -6.47 28.59
N ALA A 90 18.91 -5.69 29.63
CA ALA A 90 17.88 -5.14 30.51
C ALA A 90 16.99 -4.11 29.79
N PHE A 91 17.56 -3.28 28.92
CA PHE A 91 16.79 -2.34 28.09
C PHE A 91 15.87 -3.09 27.12
N VAL A 92 16.41 -4.09 26.41
CA VAL A 92 15.66 -4.91 25.46
C VAL A 92 14.56 -5.71 26.15
N ASP A 93 14.85 -6.32 27.29
CA ASP A 93 13.89 -7.12 28.06
C ASP A 93 12.79 -6.24 28.65
N HIS A 94 13.14 -5.03 29.10
CA HIS A 94 12.15 -4.06 29.50
C HIS A 94 11.24 -3.68 28.33
N LEU A 95 11.81 -3.38 27.16
CA LEU A 95 11.04 -3.00 25.96
C LEU A 95 10.06 -4.10 25.54
N LEU A 96 10.55 -5.35 25.45
CA LEU A 96 9.72 -6.51 25.10
C LEU A 96 8.60 -6.77 26.13
N ASN A 97 8.85 -6.57 27.42
CA ASN A 97 7.83 -6.79 28.44
C ASN A 97 6.84 -5.63 28.58
N MET A 98 7.32 -4.38 28.44
CA MET A 98 6.49 -3.18 28.49
C MET A 98 5.43 -3.19 27.38
N TYR A 99 5.80 -3.59 26.16
CA TYR A 99 4.84 -3.64 25.05
C TYR A 99 3.82 -4.77 25.19
N LYS A 100 4.11 -5.85 25.93
CA LYS A 100 3.09 -6.89 26.25
C LYS A 100 1.94 -6.32 27.07
N THR A 101 2.20 -5.28 27.88
CA THR A 101 1.17 -4.58 28.67
C THR A 101 0.62 -3.34 27.98
N GLN A 102 0.93 -3.14 26.68
CA GLN A 102 0.49 -2.02 25.86
C GLN A 102 0.96 -0.64 26.35
N ALA A 103 1.97 -0.61 27.24
CA ALA A 103 2.65 0.61 27.61
C ALA A 103 3.53 1.10 26.46
N LYS A 104 3.89 2.40 26.46
CA LYS A 104 4.64 3.02 25.35
C LYS A 104 6.02 3.46 25.79
N LEU A 105 6.99 3.34 24.89
CA LEU A 105 8.30 3.95 25.08
C LEU A 105 8.14 5.48 25.09
N PRO A 106 8.81 6.22 26.00
CA PRO A 106 8.82 7.68 25.93
C PRO A 106 9.24 8.17 24.55
N ILE A 107 8.50 9.14 23.99
CA ILE A 107 8.72 9.66 22.64
C ILE A 107 10.15 10.19 22.45
N LYS A 108 10.76 10.76 23.51
CA LYS A 108 12.18 11.13 23.56
C LYS A 108 13.09 9.98 23.12
N TYR A 109 12.89 8.80 23.70
CA TYR A 109 13.73 7.64 23.41
C TYR A 109 13.42 7.06 22.03
N ALA A 110 12.15 7.07 21.59
CA ALA A 110 11.80 6.67 20.23
C ALA A 110 12.52 7.53 19.16
N TYR A 111 12.55 8.86 19.34
CA TYR A 111 13.30 9.76 18.45
C TYR A 111 14.80 9.48 18.47
N LEU A 112 15.41 9.40 19.66
CA LEU A 112 16.86 9.21 19.78
C LEU A 112 17.29 7.85 19.20
N MET A 113 16.53 6.78 19.45
CA MET A 113 16.76 5.48 18.85
C MET A 113 16.67 5.52 17.32
N ALA A 114 15.62 6.14 16.77
CA ALA A 114 15.45 6.23 15.32
C ALA A 114 16.57 7.06 14.65
N LEU A 115 17.04 8.14 15.29
CA LEU A 115 18.18 8.92 14.83
C LEU A 115 19.49 8.12 14.85
N ASP A 116 19.75 7.37 15.92
CA ASP A 116 20.96 6.56 16.03
C ASP A 116 20.95 5.36 15.05
N VAL A 117 19.77 4.77 14.80
CA VAL A 117 19.61 3.77 13.74
C VAL A 117 19.80 4.38 12.35
N LEU A 118 19.27 5.58 12.10
CA LEU A 118 19.51 6.28 10.83
C LEU A 118 21.01 6.50 10.58
N ASP A 119 21.76 6.91 11.60
CA ASP A 119 23.19 7.13 11.51
C ASP A 119 23.97 5.83 11.23
N LEU A 120 23.49 4.69 11.75
CA LEU A 120 24.00 3.36 11.38
C LEU A 120 23.67 2.99 9.93
N LEU A 121 22.41 3.10 9.52
CA LEU A 121 21.95 2.70 8.18
C LEU A 121 22.59 3.54 7.06
N LYS A 122 22.93 4.80 7.33
CA LYS A 122 23.71 5.67 6.43
C LYS A 122 25.09 5.11 6.08
N GLN A 123 25.69 4.32 6.98
CA GLN A 123 27.00 3.71 6.78
C GLN A 123 26.91 2.38 6.04
N GLU A 124 25.72 1.79 5.97
CA GLU A 124 25.51 0.51 5.30
C GLU A 124 25.45 0.65 3.78
N LYS A 125 25.77 -0.42 3.08
CA LYS A 125 25.71 -0.50 1.62
C LYS A 125 24.34 -0.95 1.16
N THR A 126 24.01 -0.65 -0.11
CA THR A 126 22.75 -1.07 -0.72
C THR A 126 22.62 -2.59 -0.81
N LEU A 127 23.74 -3.24 -1.12
CA LEU A 127 23.90 -4.69 -1.05
C LEU A 127 24.77 -5.02 0.16
N GLN A 128 24.21 -5.66 1.18
CA GLN A 128 25.01 -6.18 2.28
C GLN A 128 25.71 -7.48 1.87
N ARG A 129 26.92 -7.69 2.40
CA ARG A 129 27.64 -8.97 2.30
C ARG A 129 27.90 -9.47 3.71
N VAL A 130 27.31 -10.60 4.05
CA VAL A 130 27.38 -11.16 5.40
C VAL A 130 28.09 -12.50 5.31
N ALA A 131 29.22 -12.62 6.01
CA ALA A 131 29.92 -13.88 6.16
C ALA A 131 29.18 -14.77 7.17
N VAL A 132 29.10 -16.06 6.88
CA VAL A 132 28.56 -17.08 7.77
C VAL A 132 29.66 -18.10 7.95
N PRO A 133 30.60 -17.94 8.91
CA PRO A 133 31.75 -18.84 9.05
C PRO A 133 31.38 -20.32 9.14
N PRO A 134 32.23 -21.26 8.70
CA PRO A 134 32.00 -22.69 8.85
C PRO A 134 31.66 -23.08 10.30
N GLY A 135 30.61 -23.88 10.48
CA GLY A 135 30.09 -24.28 11.80
C GLY A 135 29.16 -23.27 12.48
N SER A 136 28.98 -22.07 11.91
CA SER A 136 28.02 -21.07 12.37
C SER A 136 26.72 -21.09 11.57
N LYS A 137 25.74 -20.30 12.01
CA LYS A 137 24.44 -20.15 11.36
C LYS A 137 24.02 -18.70 11.24
N ILE A 138 23.07 -18.43 10.36
CA ILE A 138 22.30 -17.18 10.33
C ILE A 138 20.82 -17.50 10.15
N THR A 139 19.96 -16.73 10.84
CA THR A 139 18.50 -16.86 10.71
C THR A 139 17.97 -15.76 9.80
N VAL A 140 17.14 -16.09 8.82
CA VAL A 140 16.42 -15.14 7.97
C VAL A 140 14.94 -15.16 8.35
N VAL A 141 14.44 -14.02 8.79
CA VAL A 141 13.05 -13.78 9.16
C VAL A 141 12.38 -13.02 8.02
N GLY A 142 11.21 -13.48 7.57
CA GLY A 142 10.42 -12.78 6.57
C GLY A 142 9.54 -11.70 7.18
N ASP A 143 8.39 -11.45 6.55
CA ASP A 143 7.46 -10.38 6.92
C ASP A 143 6.93 -10.56 8.36
N LEU A 144 6.80 -9.45 9.08
CA LEU A 144 6.29 -9.40 10.46
C LEU A 144 4.97 -8.62 10.57
N HIS A 145 4.79 -7.59 9.73
CA HIS A 145 3.56 -6.81 9.59
C HIS A 145 2.90 -6.39 10.92
N GLY A 146 3.69 -5.84 11.84
CA GLY A 146 3.17 -5.34 13.12
C GLY A 146 2.45 -6.39 13.98
N GLN A 147 2.75 -7.67 13.82
CA GLN A 147 2.24 -8.75 14.67
C GLN A 147 3.14 -8.95 15.90
N TYR A 148 3.10 -7.98 16.82
CA TYR A 148 4.03 -7.90 17.96
C TYR A 148 4.08 -9.16 18.83
N PHE A 149 2.93 -9.73 19.19
CA PHE A 149 2.90 -10.90 20.07
C PHE A 149 3.50 -12.15 19.41
N ASP A 150 3.28 -12.32 18.11
CA ASP A 150 3.89 -13.39 17.33
C ASP A 150 5.39 -13.17 17.16
N PHE A 151 5.82 -11.92 16.93
CA PHE A 151 7.21 -11.53 16.90
C PHE A 151 7.92 -11.86 18.22
N VAL A 152 7.32 -11.54 19.37
CA VAL A 152 7.89 -11.87 20.67
C VAL A 152 7.96 -13.39 20.87
N HIS A 153 6.90 -14.11 20.52
CA HIS A 153 6.90 -15.58 20.58
C HIS A 153 8.03 -16.18 19.73
N MET A 154 8.20 -15.69 18.50
CA MET A 154 9.28 -16.11 17.61
C MET A 154 10.66 -15.85 18.25
N ILE A 155 10.90 -14.64 18.76
CA ILE A 155 12.18 -14.27 19.37
C ILE A 155 12.46 -15.08 20.64
N GLU A 156 11.47 -15.30 21.51
CA GLU A 156 11.67 -15.97 22.80
C GLU A 156 11.71 -17.50 22.69
N GLN A 157 10.94 -18.09 21.77
CA GLN A 157 10.69 -19.53 21.75
C GLN A 157 11.24 -20.25 20.52
N VAL A 158 11.50 -19.53 19.42
CA VAL A 158 11.87 -20.16 18.13
C VAL A 158 13.29 -19.81 17.72
N THR A 159 13.59 -18.52 17.53
CA THR A 159 14.88 -18.07 17.00
C THR A 159 15.90 -17.81 18.10
N GLY A 160 15.43 -17.44 19.29
CA GLY A 160 16.26 -16.76 20.29
C GLY A 160 16.47 -15.28 19.92
N LYS A 161 16.87 -14.47 20.90
CA LYS A 161 17.27 -13.07 20.67
C LYS A 161 18.52 -13.01 19.78
N PRO A 162 18.65 -11.97 18.94
CA PRO A 162 19.89 -11.74 18.21
C PRO A 162 21.06 -11.51 19.16
N ASN A 163 22.22 -12.06 18.79
CA ASN A 163 23.52 -11.81 19.42
C ASN A 163 24.62 -12.24 18.43
N PRO A 164 25.92 -12.01 18.71
CA PRO A 164 26.98 -12.37 17.78
C PRO A 164 27.06 -13.87 17.41
N GLN A 165 26.54 -14.77 18.26
CA GLN A 165 26.45 -16.21 17.99
C GLN A 165 25.12 -16.63 17.34
N ASN A 166 24.15 -15.73 17.28
CA ASN A 166 22.83 -15.94 16.68
C ASN A 166 22.45 -14.73 15.80
N PRO A 167 23.16 -14.50 14.68
CA PRO A 167 22.84 -13.40 13.79
C PRO A 167 21.48 -13.62 13.10
N ILE A 168 20.74 -12.53 12.90
CA ILE A 168 19.41 -12.53 12.30
C ILE A 168 19.32 -11.45 11.21
N LEU A 169 18.84 -11.84 10.04
CA LEU A 169 18.44 -10.96 8.94
C LEU A 169 16.92 -10.86 8.91
N PHE A 170 16.38 -9.66 9.11
CA PHE A 170 14.95 -9.38 8.91
C PHE A 170 14.73 -8.84 7.50
N ASN A 171 13.91 -9.54 6.72
CA ASN A 171 13.81 -9.38 5.27
C ASN A 171 12.63 -8.50 4.85
N GLY A 172 12.52 -7.30 5.42
CA GLY A 172 11.49 -6.31 5.10
C GLY A 172 10.11 -6.60 5.68
N ASP A 173 9.18 -5.68 5.44
CA ASP A 173 7.77 -5.72 5.85
C ASP A 173 7.61 -5.91 7.37
N PHE A 174 8.27 -5.03 8.11
CA PHE A 174 8.23 -4.96 9.57
C PHE A 174 6.90 -4.40 10.06
N VAL A 175 6.35 -3.45 9.30
CA VAL A 175 5.22 -2.59 9.68
C VAL A 175 4.01 -2.81 8.78
N ASP A 176 2.95 -2.02 9.05
CA ASP A 176 1.64 -2.03 8.42
C ASP A 176 0.82 -3.31 8.66
N ARG A 177 -0.47 -3.23 8.34
CA ARG A 177 -1.48 -4.30 8.45
C ARG A 177 -1.81 -4.65 9.90
N GLY A 178 -0.83 -5.11 10.68
CA GLY A 178 -0.98 -5.36 12.10
C GLY A 178 -0.94 -4.06 12.92
N PRO A 179 -1.66 -4.00 14.06
CA PRO A 179 -1.81 -2.77 14.84
C PRO A 179 -0.68 -2.49 15.85
N TRP A 180 0.41 -3.27 15.79
CA TRP A 180 1.56 -3.17 16.70
C TRP A 180 2.88 -2.95 15.95
N SER A 181 2.81 -2.19 14.85
CA SER A 181 3.97 -1.93 13.99
C SER A 181 5.04 -1.09 14.68
N VAL A 182 4.64 -0.12 15.51
CA VAL A 182 5.55 0.73 16.29
C VAL A 182 6.37 -0.11 17.27
N GLU A 183 5.73 -1.05 17.96
CA GLU A 183 6.38 -1.93 18.93
C GLU A 183 7.38 -2.86 18.25
N VAL A 184 6.98 -3.50 17.14
CA VAL A 184 7.87 -4.33 16.33
C VAL A 184 9.08 -3.52 15.85
N LEU A 185 8.85 -2.36 15.23
CA LEU A 185 9.92 -1.54 14.67
C LEU A 185 10.91 -1.08 15.75
N LEU A 186 10.42 -0.59 16.89
CA LEU A 186 11.29 -0.13 17.98
C LEU A 186 12.06 -1.27 18.65
N CYS A 187 11.50 -2.48 18.73
CA CYS A 187 12.24 -3.66 19.15
C CYS A 187 13.35 -4.05 18.16
N LEU A 188 13.07 -4.01 16.85
CA LEU A 188 14.08 -4.23 15.81
C LEU A 188 15.20 -3.20 15.91
N TYR A 189 14.87 -1.92 16.14
CA TYR A 189 15.85 -0.85 16.32
C TYR A 189 16.72 -1.08 17.56
N ALA A 190 16.13 -1.52 18.67
CA ALA A 190 16.91 -1.90 19.85
C ALA A 190 17.90 -3.03 19.55
N PHE A 191 17.46 -4.09 18.86
CA PHE A 191 18.35 -5.18 18.45
C PHE A 191 19.47 -4.70 17.53
N LYS A 192 19.17 -3.82 16.56
CA LYS A 192 20.17 -3.26 15.65
C LYS A 192 21.19 -2.39 16.37
N LEU A 193 20.75 -1.58 17.33
CA LEU A 193 21.63 -0.72 18.14
C LEU A 193 22.53 -1.56 19.06
N GLN A 194 22.00 -2.63 19.66
CA GLN A 194 22.76 -3.52 20.53
C GLN A 194 23.79 -4.36 19.76
N TYR A 195 23.40 -4.90 18.61
CA TYR A 195 24.23 -5.81 17.81
C TYR A 195 24.25 -5.45 16.32
N PRO A 196 24.88 -4.32 15.93
CA PRO A 196 24.83 -3.81 14.55
C PRO A 196 25.45 -4.76 13.52
N MET A 197 26.38 -5.62 13.94
CA MET A 197 27.05 -6.62 13.09
C MET A 197 26.36 -7.98 13.06
N ALA A 198 25.35 -8.21 13.90
CA ALA A 198 24.61 -9.48 13.96
C ALA A 198 23.13 -9.33 13.57
N VAL A 199 22.61 -8.10 13.54
CA VAL A 199 21.23 -7.79 13.13
C VAL A 199 21.27 -7.07 11.80
N HIS A 200 20.69 -7.67 10.78
CA HIS A 200 20.68 -7.18 9.41
C HIS A 200 19.25 -6.87 8.97
N PHE A 201 19.10 -5.84 8.12
CA PHE A 201 17.81 -5.47 7.56
C PHE A 201 17.91 -5.43 6.04
N ASN A 202 16.90 -5.98 5.38
CA ASN A 202 16.53 -5.59 4.04
C ASN A 202 15.25 -4.76 4.10
N ARG A 203 15.07 -3.85 3.14
CA ARG A 203 13.88 -3.05 2.95
C ARG A 203 12.78 -3.90 2.32
N GLY A 204 11.55 -3.82 2.83
CA GLY A 204 10.34 -4.33 2.19
C GLY A 204 9.54 -3.23 1.53
N ASN A 205 8.47 -3.58 0.81
CA ASN A 205 7.60 -2.58 0.19
C ASN A 205 6.76 -1.81 1.21
N HIS A 206 6.55 -2.38 2.39
CA HIS A 206 5.90 -1.70 3.51
C HIS A 206 6.82 -0.73 4.25
N GLU A 207 8.12 -0.67 3.93
CA GLU A 207 9.01 0.42 4.36
C GLU A 207 9.05 1.53 3.28
N SER A 208 7.88 2.00 2.86
CA SER A 208 7.73 3.14 1.94
C SER A 208 6.55 4.02 2.35
N GLU A 209 6.67 5.30 2.04
CA GLU A 209 5.73 6.33 2.53
C GLU A 209 4.30 6.04 2.04
N MET A 210 4.16 5.79 0.73
CA MET A 210 2.86 5.48 0.12
C MET A 210 2.18 4.29 0.81
N THR A 211 2.91 3.21 1.05
CA THR A 211 2.37 2.00 1.67
C THR A 211 1.97 2.29 3.13
N ASN A 212 2.78 3.04 3.89
CA ASN A 212 2.48 3.35 5.29
C ASN A 212 1.22 4.20 5.49
N TYR A 213 0.97 5.16 4.60
CA TYR A 213 -0.25 5.96 4.64
C TYR A 213 -1.49 5.15 4.24
N GLN A 214 -1.33 4.12 3.41
CA GLN A 214 -2.42 3.29 2.93
C GLN A 214 -2.76 2.14 3.88
N TYR A 215 -1.77 1.54 4.54
CA TYR A 215 -1.92 0.25 5.23
C TYR A 215 -1.74 0.30 6.77
N GLY A 216 -1.60 1.50 7.33
CA GLY A 216 -1.93 1.76 8.73
C GLY A 216 -0.79 2.31 9.59
N PHE A 217 0.48 2.10 9.22
CA PHE A 217 1.61 2.47 10.07
C PHE A 217 1.68 3.98 10.32
N ALA A 218 1.46 4.81 9.29
CA ALA A 218 1.47 6.26 9.47
C ALA A 218 0.40 6.74 10.46
N ASN A 219 -0.79 6.12 10.40
CA ASN A 219 -1.86 6.41 11.36
C ASN A 219 -1.53 5.90 12.76
N GLU A 220 -0.92 4.71 12.87
CA GLU A 220 -0.48 4.15 14.15
C GLU A 220 0.54 5.05 14.85
N VAL A 221 1.57 5.53 14.12
CA VAL A 221 2.58 6.45 14.66
C VAL A 221 1.94 7.76 15.08
N LYS A 222 1.02 8.32 14.28
CA LYS A 222 0.30 9.55 14.62
C LYS A 222 -0.56 9.42 15.89
N VAL A 223 -1.20 8.26 16.10
CA VAL A 223 -2.03 8.00 17.28
C VAL A 223 -1.18 7.73 18.53
N LYS A 224 -0.09 6.96 18.40
CA LYS A 224 0.77 6.59 19.54
C LYS A 224 1.73 7.72 19.93
N TYR A 225 2.20 8.51 18.97
CA TYR A 225 3.18 9.58 19.09
C TYR A 225 2.74 10.83 18.31
N GLU A 226 3.42 11.17 17.21
CA GLU A 226 3.18 12.36 16.39
C GLU A 226 3.66 12.16 14.95
N GLU A 227 3.16 12.98 14.03
CA GLU A 227 3.47 12.92 12.59
C GLU A 227 4.95 13.16 12.28
N LYS A 228 5.61 14.03 13.04
CA LYS A 228 7.05 14.31 12.88
C LYS A 228 7.93 13.08 13.14
N LEU A 229 7.50 12.16 14.01
CA LEU A 229 8.22 10.90 14.22
C LEU A 229 8.01 9.95 13.03
N MET A 230 6.85 10.00 12.37
CA MET A 230 6.60 9.23 11.14
C MET A 230 7.54 9.68 10.01
N GLU A 231 7.75 10.98 9.84
CA GLU A 231 8.71 11.51 8.87
C GLU A 231 10.13 10.98 9.11
N LEU A 232 10.56 10.89 10.39
CA LEU A 232 11.84 10.28 10.75
C LEU A 232 11.87 8.77 10.44
N PHE A 233 10.78 8.04 10.68
CA PHE A 233 10.71 6.63 10.30
C PHE A 233 10.79 6.45 8.77
N SER A 234 10.06 7.24 7.99
CA SER A 234 10.19 7.25 6.53
C SER A 234 11.62 7.51 6.08
N GLU A 235 12.34 8.41 6.75
CA GLU A 235 13.75 8.64 6.45
C GLU A 235 14.61 7.42 6.78
N THR A 236 14.43 6.77 7.94
CA THR A 236 15.14 5.52 8.25
C THR A 236 14.89 4.43 7.21
N PHE A 237 13.65 4.31 6.71
CA PHE A 237 13.26 3.33 5.71
C PHE A 237 13.98 3.53 4.37
N ARG A 238 14.21 4.77 3.95
CA ARG A 238 14.98 5.09 2.73
C ARG A 238 16.42 4.60 2.78
N TYR A 239 17.01 4.47 3.96
CA TYR A 239 18.38 4.01 4.14
C TYR A 239 18.52 2.49 4.33
N LEU A 240 17.41 1.76 4.47
CA LEU A 240 17.45 0.29 4.57
C LEU A 240 18.08 -0.32 3.30
N PRO A 241 19.03 -1.27 3.43
CA PRO A 241 19.58 -2.04 2.31
C PRO A 241 18.49 -2.72 1.48
N LEU A 242 18.73 -2.93 0.18
CA LEU A 242 17.74 -3.59 -0.69
C LEU A 242 17.89 -5.11 -0.71
N ALA A 243 19.10 -5.60 -0.50
CA ALA A 243 19.42 -7.01 -0.55
C ALA A 243 20.66 -7.35 0.29
N THR A 244 20.80 -8.64 0.56
CA THR A 244 21.93 -9.22 1.30
C THR A 244 22.44 -10.46 0.57
N VAL A 245 23.76 -10.63 0.50
CA VAL A 245 24.41 -11.87 0.04
C VAL A 245 25.07 -12.56 1.22
N LEU A 246 24.67 -13.80 1.48
CA LEU A 246 25.19 -14.64 2.56
C LEU A 246 26.28 -15.57 2.02
N GLU A 247 27.48 -15.51 2.62
CA GLU A 247 28.64 -16.34 2.29
C GLU A 247 28.95 -16.43 0.78
N ASN A 248 28.71 -15.34 0.04
CA ASN A 248 28.82 -15.26 -1.42
C ASN A 248 28.05 -16.37 -2.19
N GLN A 249 27.04 -16.97 -1.57
CA GLN A 249 26.33 -18.15 -2.10
C GLN A 249 24.83 -17.95 -2.21
N VAL A 250 24.23 -17.22 -1.26
CA VAL A 250 22.78 -17.07 -1.17
C VAL A 250 22.41 -15.61 -1.29
N PHE A 251 21.52 -15.28 -2.21
CA PHE A 251 20.98 -13.94 -2.36
C PHE A 251 19.65 -13.82 -1.62
N VAL A 252 19.49 -12.75 -0.86
CA VAL A 252 18.29 -12.47 -0.06
C VAL A 252 17.81 -11.07 -0.40
N SER A 253 16.59 -10.95 -0.92
CA SER A 253 15.88 -9.68 -1.03
C SER A 253 14.46 -9.85 -0.51
N HIS A 254 13.78 -8.76 -0.16
CA HIS A 254 12.39 -8.86 0.29
C HIS A 254 11.52 -9.49 -0.80
N ALA A 255 11.61 -8.94 -2.03
CA ALA A 255 10.79 -9.41 -3.12
C ALA A 255 11.49 -10.38 -4.08
N GLY A 256 12.13 -9.89 -5.12
CA GLY A 256 12.61 -10.74 -6.18
C GLY A 256 13.78 -10.15 -6.91
N VAL A 257 13.85 -10.46 -8.20
CA VAL A 257 14.87 -9.96 -9.12
C VAL A 257 14.31 -8.80 -9.94
N PRO A 258 15.17 -7.92 -10.48
CA PRO A 258 14.72 -6.85 -11.35
C PRO A 258 13.98 -7.35 -12.59
N GLY A 259 13.05 -6.52 -13.06
CA GLY A 259 12.27 -6.74 -14.26
C GLY A 259 13.06 -6.60 -15.56
N PRO A 260 12.37 -6.72 -16.71
CA PRO A 260 12.95 -6.52 -18.04
C PRO A 260 13.52 -5.10 -18.22
N GLU A 261 14.38 -4.93 -19.23
CA GLU A 261 14.94 -3.61 -19.58
C GLU A 261 13.86 -2.70 -20.19
N GLU A 262 13.04 -3.25 -21.08
CA GLU A 262 11.87 -2.56 -21.63
C GLU A 262 10.68 -2.68 -20.68
N ARG A 263 10.21 -1.54 -20.17
CA ARG A 263 9.05 -1.45 -19.28
C ARG A 263 7.79 -1.08 -20.04
N LEU A 264 7.17 -2.08 -20.65
CA LEU A 264 5.92 -1.90 -21.39
C LEU A 264 4.71 -2.09 -20.45
N TRP A 265 3.81 -1.09 -20.43
CA TRP A 265 2.59 -1.11 -19.62
C TRP A 265 1.32 -1.27 -20.47
N GLU A 266 1.12 -0.41 -21.48
CA GLU A 266 -0.17 -0.28 -22.18
C GLU A 266 -0.48 -1.41 -23.19
N GLU A 267 0.51 -1.93 -23.91
CA GLU A 267 0.29 -2.96 -24.95
C GLU A 267 0.02 -4.37 -24.40
N TRP A 268 0.41 -4.65 -23.15
CA TRP A 268 0.42 -6.00 -22.59
C TRP A 268 -0.69 -6.28 -21.57
N MET A 269 -1.40 -5.26 -21.07
CA MET A 269 -2.59 -5.46 -20.22
C MET A 269 -3.76 -6.13 -20.96
N GLN A 270 -3.74 -6.15 -22.29
CA GLN A 270 -4.78 -6.78 -23.12
C GLN A 270 -4.47 -8.23 -23.52
N LYS A 271 -3.25 -8.73 -23.25
CA LYS A 271 -2.81 -10.09 -23.62
C LYS A 271 -2.76 -11.00 -22.40
N ALA A 272 -3.05 -12.29 -22.59
CA ALA A 272 -2.96 -13.26 -21.51
C ALA A 272 -1.51 -13.38 -20.98
N PRO A 273 -1.27 -13.66 -19.68
CA PRO A 273 0.07 -13.76 -19.09
C PRO A 273 1.04 -14.71 -19.82
N ASP A 274 0.50 -15.71 -20.50
CA ASP A 274 1.26 -16.72 -21.25
C ASP A 274 1.72 -16.20 -22.63
N GLU A 275 1.02 -15.21 -23.21
CA GLU A 275 1.40 -14.58 -24.49
C GLU A 275 2.55 -13.58 -24.32
N ALA A 276 2.80 -13.11 -23.10
CA ALA A 276 3.91 -12.21 -22.75
C ALA A 276 5.27 -12.93 -22.57
N ALA A 277 5.24 -14.26 -22.40
CA ALA A 277 6.43 -15.07 -22.22
C ALA A 277 7.22 -15.20 -23.53
N GLY A 278 8.18 -14.29 -23.75
CA GLY A 278 9.10 -14.35 -24.89
C GLY A 278 9.44 -12.99 -25.52
N VAL A 279 8.67 -11.94 -25.23
CA VAL A 279 8.93 -10.58 -25.75
C VAL A 279 9.67 -9.71 -24.74
N LEU A 280 9.26 -9.76 -23.46
CA LEU A 280 9.97 -9.07 -22.40
C LEU A 280 11.27 -9.79 -22.06
N LYS A 281 12.40 -9.14 -22.31
CA LYS A 281 13.73 -9.70 -22.07
C LYS A 281 14.57 -8.76 -21.22
N ARG A 282 15.55 -9.37 -20.55
CA ARG A 282 16.69 -8.70 -19.95
C ARG A 282 17.93 -9.43 -20.45
N GLU A 283 18.58 -8.88 -21.46
CA GLU A 283 19.75 -9.52 -22.06
C GLU A 283 20.93 -9.46 -21.10
N LYS A 284 21.16 -8.28 -20.50
CA LYS A 284 22.19 -8.12 -19.49
C LYS A 284 21.64 -8.37 -18.08
N GLN A 285 21.99 -9.52 -17.52
CA GLN A 285 21.71 -9.81 -16.12
C GLN A 285 22.37 -8.77 -15.23
N ILE A 286 21.61 -8.24 -14.26
CA ILE A 286 22.15 -7.29 -13.29
C ILE A 286 23.21 -7.99 -12.42
N SER A 287 24.37 -7.36 -12.31
CA SER A 287 25.46 -7.84 -11.46
C SER A 287 25.28 -7.39 -10.01
N LEU A 288 25.85 -8.13 -9.06
CA LEU A 288 25.89 -7.71 -7.66
C LEU A 288 26.53 -6.32 -7.47
N ALA A 289 27.51 -5.95 -8.30
CA ALA A 289 28.14 -4.63 -8.26
C ALA A 289 27.18 -3.51 -8.70
N GLU A 290 26.33 -3.74 -9.70
CA GLU A 290 25.29 -2.80 -10.12
C GLU A 290 24.21 -2.64 -9.03
N ILE A 291 23.85 -3.72 -8.33
CA ILE A 291 22.94 -3.64 -7.17
C ILE A 291 23.58 -2.81 -6.05
N GLU A 292 24.85 -3.07 -5.72
CA GLU A 292 25.60 -2.35 -4.70
C GLU A 292 25.71 -0.84 -5.01
N ALA A 293 25.84 -0.47 -6.29
CA ALA A 293 25.91 0.91 -6.76
C ALA A 293 24.54 1.61 -6.87
N THR A 294 23.42 0.90 -6.72
CA THR A 294 22.09 1.49 -6.82
C THR A 294 21.85 2.47 -5.67
N ASN A 295 21.42 3.69 -6.00
CA ASN A 295 20.99 4.66 -4.99
C ASN A 295 19.64 4.22 -4.40
N ARG A 296 19.66 3.68 -3.18
CA ARG A 296 18.47 3.22 -2.47
C ARG A 296 17.70 4.33 -1.72
N VAL A 297 18.32 5.51 -1.55
CA VAL A 297 17.79 6.61 -0.74
C VAL A 297 16.74 7.38 -1.54
N CYS A 298 15.60 6.73 -1.75
CA CYS A 298 14.47 7.24 -2.51
C CYS A 298 13.18 6.52 -2.12
N GLU A 299 12.04 7.09 -2.50
CA GLU A 299 10.78 6.34 -2.55
C GLU A 299 10.77 5.42 -3.79
N PRO A 300 10.20 4.20 -3.69
CA PRO A 300 10.12 3.30 -4.83
C PRO A 300 9.16 3.85 -5.90
N ASN A 301 9.65 3.97 -7.13
CA ASN A 301 8.88 4.46 -8.27
C ASN A 301 9.32 3.72 -9.54
N PRO A 302 8.40 3.18 -10.36
CA PRO A 302 8.76 2.38 -11.52
C PRO A 302 9.35 3.18 -12.70
N MET A 303 9.15 4.50 -12.74
CA MET A 303 9.71 5.39 -13.76
C MET A 303 11.07 5.93 -13.34
N ASP A 304 11.17 6.41 -12.10
CA ASP A 304 12.37 7.09 -11.61
C ASP A 304 13.40 6.12 -11.01
N PHE A 305 12.94 5.08 -10.30
CA PHE A 305 13.77 4.14 -9.54
C PHE A 305 13.38 2.68 -9.81
N PRO A 306 13.52 2.21 -11.07
CA PRO A 306 13.03 0.91 -11.51
C PRO A 306 13.59 -0.28 -10.73
N LEU A 307 14.90 -0.28 -10.46
CA LEU A 307 15.53 -1.37 -9.70
C LEU A 307 15.03 -1.44 -8.26
N VAL A 308 14.86 -0.27 -7.62
CA VAL A 308 14.40 -0.18 -6.23
C VAL A 308 13.00 -0.77 -6.12
N ILE A 309 12.07 -0.37 -6.99
CA ILE A 309 10.71 -0.88 -6.90
C ILE A 309 10.63 -2.39 -7.19
N ASP A 310 11.44 -2.92 -8.11
CA ASP A 310 11.39 -4.35 -8.45
C ASP A 310 11.90 -5.24 -7.30
N PHE A 311 12.96 -4.81 -6.60
CA PHE A 311 13.45 -5.53 -5.42
C PHE A 311 12.44 -5.56 -4.27
N LEU A 312 11.47 -4.65 -4.28
CA LEU A 312 10.44 -4.53 -3.25
C LEU A 312 9.09 -5.15 -3.66
N TRP A 313 8.79 -5.32 -4.97
CA TRP A 313 7.45 -5.70 -5.43
C TRP A 313 7.37 -6.85 -6.44
N SER A 314 8.48 -7.36 -6.96
CA SER A 314 8.45 -8.45 -7.94
C SER A 314 8.06 -9.79 -7.29
N ASP A 315 7.43 -10.67 -8.08
CA ASP A 315 7.02 -12.01 -7.63
C ASP A 315 7.48 -13.12 -8.57
N PRO A 316 7.88 -14.28 -8.04
CA PRO A 316 8.10 -15.46 -8.86
C PRO A 316 6.77 -15.99 -9.44
N LYS A 317 6.79 -16.51 -10.67
CA LYS A 317 5.67 -17.23 -11.31
C LYS A 317 6.12 -18.58 -11.87
N GLY A 318 5.20 -19.54 -11.97
CA GLY A 318 5.53 -20.90 -12.43
C GLY A 318 5.99 -21.01 -13.89
N ALA A 319 5.54 -20.09 -14.76
CA ALA A 319 5.90 -20.09 -16.19
C ALA A 319 7.18 -19.29 -16.47
N ASN A 320 7.93 -19.69 -17.50
CA ASN A 320 9.15 -19.00 -17.95
C ASN A 320 8.90 -17.54 -18.39
N GLY A 321 9.96 -16.74 -18.39
CA GLY A 321 10.00 -15.35 -18.81
C GLY A 321 9.43 -14.39 -17.76
N TYR A 322 9.28 -13.13 -18.15
CA TYR A 322 8.58 -12.13 -17.33
C TYR A 322 7.07 -12.18 -17.58
N GLY A 323 6.29 -11.66 -16.63
CA GLY A 323 4.87 -11.38 -16.80
C GLY A 323 4.49 -10.09 -16.08
N PRO A 324 3.34 -9.48 -16.36
CA PRO A 324 2.90 -8.30 -15.62
C PRO A 324 2.61 -8.67 -14.16
N SER A 325 3.00 -7.80 -13.21
CA SER A 325 2.54 -7.89 -11.82
C SER A 325 1.11 -7.39 -11.71
N THR A 326 0.31 -8.05 -10.87
CA THR A 326 -1.04 -7.59 -10.52
C THR A 326 -1.04 -6.61 -9.33
N ARG A 327 0.12 -6.39 -8.68
CA ARG A 327 0.25 -5.55 -7.48
C ARG A 327 0.44 -4.08 -7.81
N VAL A 328 1.42 -3.81 -8.65
CA VAL A 328 1.86 -2.45 -8.98
C VAL A 328 2.09 -2.35 -10.48
N PRO A 329 1.58 -1.30 -11.13
CA PRO A 329 1.88 -1.02 -12.52
C PRO A 329 3.39 -0.99 -12.81
N MET A 330 3.79 -1.53 -13.97
CA MET A 330 5.18 -1.55 -14.44
C MET A 330 6.17 -2.30 -13.53
N VAL A 331 5.66 -3.14 -12.63
CA VAL A 331 6.41 -4.19 -11.94
C VAL A 331 6.08 -5.53 -12.60
N TYR A 332 7.01 -6.47 -12.54
CA TYR A 332 6.91 -7.74 -13.27
C TYR A 332 7.05 -8.95 -12.35
N THR A 333 6.33 -10.01 -12.72
CA THR A 333 6.58 -11.36 -12.25
C THR A 333 7.70 -12.00 -13.05
N PHE A 334 8.43 -12.95 -12.47
CA PHE A 334 9.58 -13.61 -13.10
C PHE A 334 9.52 -15.14 -13.01
N GLY A 335 9.85 -15.82 -14.10
CA GLY A 335 9.88 -17.26 -14.21
C GLY A 335 11.17 -17.93 -13.72
N PRO A 336 11.22 -19.27 -13.72
CA PRO A 336 12.39 -20.02 -13.27
C PRO A 336 13.64 -19.80 -14.13
N ASP A 337 13.48 -19.58 -15.44
CA ASP A 337 14.59 -19.24 -16.34
C ASP A 337 15.23 -17.88 -16.01
N VAL A 338 14.42 -16.89 -15.63
CA VAL A 338 14.90 -15.56 -15.20
C VAL A 338 15.71 -15.69 -13.92
N ALA A 339 15.16 -16.36 -12.90
CA ALA A 339 15.85 -16.60 -11.64
C ALA A 339 17.15 -17.37 -11.84
N GLN A 340 17.13 -18.43 -12.65
CA GLN A 340 18.32 -19.23 -12.95
C GLN A 340 19.42 -18.41 -13.63
N ARG A 341 19.07 -17.60 -14.65
CA ARG A 341 20.06 -16.73 -15.32
C ARG A 341 20.67 -15.72 -14.36
N PHE A 342 19.87 -15.10 -13.50
CA PHE A 342 20.37 -14.15 -12.50
C PHE A 342 21.34 -14.82 -11.51
N LEU A 343 20.97 -16.00 -10.99
CA LEU A 343 21.82 -16.75 -10.05
C LEU A 343 23.13 -17.18 -10.70
N GLN A 344 23.08 -17.73 -11.91
CA GLN A 344 24.26 -18.16 -12.67
C GLN A 344 25.21 -16.99 -12.99
N ALA A 345 24.67 -15.87 -13.48
CA ALA A 345 25.46 -14.69 -13.81
C ALA A 345 26.22 -14.10 -12.61
N ASN A 346 25.71 -14.34 -11.40
CA ASN A 346 26.28 -13.82 -10.16
C ASN A 346 26.97 -14.89 -9.30
N ASN A 347 27.14 -16.12 -9.81
CA ASN A 347 27.74 -17.27 -9.10
C ASN A 347 27.04 -17.61 -7.77
N LEU A 348 25.71 -17.50 -7.74
CA LEU A 348 24.87 -17.78 -6.59
C LEU A 348 24.18 -19.16 -6.71
N LYS A 349 23.90 -19.78 -5.58
CA LYS A 349 23.25 -21.11 -5.51
C LYS A 349 21.74 -21.02 -5.54
N TYR A 350 21.17 -20.08 -4.78
CA TYR A 350 19.73 -19.87 -4.69
C TYR A 350 19.41 -18.52 -4.06
N MET A 351 18.13 -18.20 -4.12
CA MET A 351 17.54 -17.01 -3.55
C MET A 351 16.58 -17.34 -2.41
N LEU A 352 16.63 -16.53 -1.35
CA LEU A 352 15.57 -16.42 -0.36
C LEU A 352 14.81 -15.10 -0.58
N ARG A 353 13.49 -15.17 -0.43
CA ARG A 353 12.61 -13.99 -0.45
C ARG A 353 11.47 -14.10 0.56
N SER A 354 10.66 -13.04 0.66
CA SER A 354 9.49 -12.99 1.55
C SER A 354 8.24 -12.46 0.82
N HIS A 355 7.56 -11.39 1.26
CA HIS A 355 6.48 -10.63 0.56
C HIS A 355 5.16 -11.39 0.24
N GLU A 356 5.20 -12.70 0.07
CA GLU A 356 4.06 -13.54 -0.25
C GLU A 356 3.77 -14.51 0.89
N THR A 357 2.56 -14.40 1.44
CA THR A 357 2.05 -15.38 2.41
C THR A 357 2.00 -16.79 1.79
N LYS A 358 2.59 -17.76 2.47
CA LYS A 358 2.50 -19.20 2.10
C LYS A 358 1.81 -19.97 3.22
N SER A 359 1.00 -20.97 2.88
CA SER A 359 0.20 -21.70 3.88
C SER A 359 1.03 -22.34 4.99
N ALA A 360 2.23 -22.85 4.66
CA ALA A 360 3.16 -23.45 5.62
C ALA A 360 4.17 -22.44 6.20
N GLY A 361 3.99 -21.14 5.93
CA GLY A 361 4.98 -20.10 6.24
C GLY A 361 6.17 -20.07 5.30
N TRP A 362 6.36 -21.08 4.46
CA TRP A 362 7.40 -21.10 3.44
C TRP A 362 6.98 -21.94 2.22
N GLN A 363 7.67 -21.74 1.09
CA GLN A 363 7.55 -22.58 -0.10
C GLN A 363 8.78 -22.37 -1.01
N GLU A 364 9.29 -23.43 -1.65
CA GLU A 364 10.09 -23.23 -2.88
C GLU A 364 9.12 -22.89 -4.02
N THR A 365 8.94 -21.59 -4.27
CA THR A 365 7.89 -21.09 -5.18
C THR A 365 8.20 -21.41 -6.64
N ILE A 366 9.49 -21.32 -7.01
CA ILE A 366 10.06 -21.81 -8.27
C ILE A 366 11.46 -22.38 -7.98
N PRO A 367 12.02 -23.24 -8.85
CA PRO A 367 13.35 -23.81 -8.65
C PRO A 367 14.40 -22.77 -8.24
N ASN A 368 15.05 -23.01 -7.10
CA ASN A 368 16.06 -22.15 -6.49
C ASN A 368 15.59 -20.79 -5.96
N VAL A 369 14.29 -20.57 -5.80
CA VAL A 369 13.73 -19.38 -5.15
C VAL A 369 12.78 -19.83 -4.03
N ILE A 370 13.19 -19.61 -2.80
CA ILE A 370 12.44 -20.00 -1.61
C ILE A 370 11.80 -18.76 -1.00
N THR A 371 10.49 -18.80 -0.81
CA THR A 371 9.73 -17.79 -0.07
C THR A 371 9.60 -18.19 1.39
N VAL A 372 9.87 -17.27 2.31
CA VAL A 372 9.72 -17.41 3.76
C VAL A 372 8.90 -16.23 4.29
N PHE A 373 7.89 -16.52 5.09
CA PHE A 373 6.93 -15.56 5.64
C PHE A 373 6.73 -15.83 7.13
N SER A 374 6.92 -14.79 7.97
CA SER A 374 7.05 -14.96 9.42
C SER A 374 5.87 -14.43 10.24
N ALA A 375 4.78 -14.00 9.59
CA ALA A 375 3.54 -13.57 10.25
C ALA A 375 2.48 -14.68 10.22
N PRO A 376 2.23 -15.42 11.33
CA PRO A 376 1.26 -16.50 11.36
C PRO A 376 -0.16 -15.94 11.39
N ASN A 377 -1.13 -16.70 10.86
CA ASN A 377 -2.53 -16.29 10.76
C ASN A 377 -2.68 -14.82 10.30
N TYR A 378 -1.98 -14.49 9.22
CA TYR A 378 -1.80 -13.12 8.76
C TYR A 378 -3.12 -12.35 8.71
N ILE A 379 -3.08 -11.10 9.17
CA ILE A 379 -4.23 -10.19 9.31
C ILE A 379 -5.44 -10.80 10.05
N ASP A 380 -5.17 -11.72 10.98
CA ASP A 380 -6.15 -12.48 11.77
C ASP A 380 -7.14 -13.33 10.96
N ARG A 381 -6.83 -13.59 9.69
CA ARG A 381 -7.78 -14.23 8.75
C ARG A 381 -7.16 -15.28 7.84
N ALA A 382 -5.88 -15.16 7.51
CA ALA A 382 -5.28 -15.99 6.48
C ALA A 382 -5.10 -17.46 6.89
N GLY A 383 -5.03 -17.76 8.20
CA GLY A 383 -4.87 -19.13 8.71
C GLY A 383 -3.55 -19.82 8.33
N ASN A 384 -2.60 -19.08 7.75
CA ASN A 384 -1.28 -19.60 7.40
C ASN A 384 -0.42 -19.86 8.65
N MET A 385 0.51 -20.80 8.53
CA MET A 385 1.63 -20.90 9.46
C MET A 385 2.68 -19.82 9.15
N ALA A 386 3.61 -19.61 10.09
CA ALA A 386 4.81 -18.82 9.88
C ALA A 386 6.05 -19.71 9.87
N ALA A 387 7.10 -19.26 9.18
CA ALA A 387 8.40 -19.91 9.18
C ALA A 387 9.51 -18.85 9.24
N VAL A 388 10.69 -19.32 9.61
CA VAL A 388 11.98 -18.62 9.50
C VAL A 388 12.95 -19.55 8.78
N ALA A 389 13.97 -19.03 8.12
CA ALA A 389 15.01 -19.85 7.50
C ALA A 389 16.29 -19.85 8.33
N VAL A 390 16.86 -21.02 8.62
CA VAL A 390 18.09 -21.14 9.43
C VAL A 390 19.22 -21.73 8.60
N LEU A 391 20.07 -20.89 8.03
CA LEU A 391 21.16 -21.36 7.18
C LEU A 391 22.37 -21.66 8.04
N THR A 392 22.78 -22.93 8.10
CA THR A 392 24.02 -23.34 8.77
C THR A 392 25.12 -23.57 7.74
N ASN A 393 26.31 -23.05 8.00
CA ASN A 393 27.46 -23.28 7.14
C ASN A 393 28.12 -24.62 7.47
N GLN A 394 27.93 -25.61 6.60
CA GLN A 394 28.59 -26.91 6.70
C GLN A 394 29.83 -26.93 5.79
N GLY A 395 31.00 -26.62 6.37
CA GLY A 395 32.28 -26.74 5.66
C GLY A 395 32.47 -25.77 4.49
N GLY A 396 31.94 -24.56 4.60
CA GLY A 396 31.95 -23.53 3.55
C GLY A 396 30.68 -23.50 2.69
N ASN A 397 29.71 -24.38 2.92
CA ASN A 397 28.51 -24.53 2.09
C ASN A 397 27.22 -24.20 2.85
N LEU A 398 26.42 -23.28 2.31
CA LEU A 398 25.05 -22.99 2.77
C LEU A 398 24.04 -23.79 1.91
N ASP A 399 23.62 -24.97 2.37
CA ASP A 399 22.67 -25.83 1.64
C ASP A 399 21.20 -25.40 1.86
N LYS A 400 20.38 -25.52 0.81
CA LYS A 400 18.92 -25.33 0.87
C LYS A 400 18.21 -26.31 1.76
N GLN A 401 18.74 -27.53 1.94
CA GLN A 401 18.13 -28.51 2.84
C GLN A 401 18.04 -28.06 4.31
N GLN A 402 18.78 -27.00 4.66
CA GLN A 402 18.79 -26.44 6.02
C GLN A 402 17.94 -25.17 6.14
N VAL A 403 17.41 -24.63 5.04
CA VAL A 403 16.54 -23.43 5.01
C VAL A 403 15.21 -23.68 5.74
N PHE A 404 14.89 -24.93 6.08
CA PHE A 404 13.65 -25.25 6.77
C PHE A 404 13.72 -24.86 8.24
N GLY A 405 13.03 -23.78 8.57
CA GLY A 405 12.55 -23.53 9.91
C GLY A 405 11.84 -24.78 10.42
N THR A 406 12.27 -25.21 11.59
CA THR A 406 11.54 -26.12 12.46
C THR A 406 10.06 -25.82 12.37
N GLY A 407 9.27 -26.67 11.71
CA GLY A 407 7.81 -26.54 11.76
C GLY A 407 7.43 -26.71 13.21
N ILE A 408 7.23 -25.61 13.94
CA ILE A 408 7.09 -25.55 15.40
C ILE A 408 7.93 -26.67 16.05
N VAL A 409 9.21 -26.45 16.32
CA VAL A 409 9.85 -27.24 17.38
C VAL A 409 9.06 -26.93 18.64
N MET A 410 8.08 -27.78 18.91
CA MET A 410 7.57 -28.01 20.25
C MET A 410 8.82 -28.23 21.10
N PRO A 411 9.00 -27.49 22.19
CA PRO A 411 10.18 -27.62 23.03
C PRO A 411 10.43 -29.10 23.31
N THR A 412 11.67 -29.55 23.14
CA THR A 412 12.09 -30.87 23.61
C THR A 412 11.93 -30.92 25.13
N LEU A 413 10.74 -31.28 25.59
CA LEU A 413 10.42 -31.47 27.01
C LEU A 413 9.46 -32.67 27.16
N GLY A 414 10.02 -33.79 27.60
CA GLY A 414 9.34 -34.74 28.48
C GLY A 414 8.44 -35.81 27.83
N THR A 415 8.35 -36.93 28.54
CA THR A 415 7.70 -38.19 28.18
C THR A 415 6.22 -38.08 27.81
N GLY A 416 5.73 -39.07 27.05
CA GLY A 416 4.54 -39.00 26.18
C GLY A 416 3.21 -38.50 26.76
N ARG A 417 2.99 -38.47 28.08
CA ARG A 417 1.73 -37.94 28.66
C ARG A 417 1.58 -36.42 28.56
N SER A 418 2.68 -35.66 28.61
CA SER A 418 2.64 -34.19 28.47
C SER A 418 2.30 -33.77 27.04
N ARG A 419 2.88 -34.47 26.06
CA ARG A 419 2.67 -34.26 24.62
C ARG A 419 1.21 -34.40 24.19
N TYR A 420 0.51 -35.45 24.65
CA TYR A 420 -0.91 -35.63 24.34
C TYR A 420 -1.78 -34.52 24.97
N ARG A 421 -1.41 -34.01 26.15
CA ARG A 421 -2.17 -32.93 26.79
C ARG A 421 -2.05 -31.62 26.02
N ALA A 422 -0.86 -31.26 25.55
CA ALA A 422 -0.63 -30.07 24.72
C ALA A 422 -1.31 -30.18 23.34
N MET A 423 -1.26 -31.36 22.71
CA MET A 423 -1.92 -31.60 21.43
C MET A 423 -3.44 -31.49 21.55
N LEU A 424 -4.04 -32.07 22.60
CA LEU A 424 -5.47 -31.95 22.85
C LEU A 424 -5.89 -30.51 23.19
N GLN A 425 -5.04 -29.75 23.89
CA GLN A 425 -5.29 -28.33 24.14
C GLN A 425 -5.25 -27.51 22.85
N SER A 426 -4.29 -27.80 21.97
CA SER A 426 -4.18 -27.14 20.66
C SER A 426 -5.41 -27.44 19.78
N LEU A 427 -5.87 -28.69 19.79
CA LEU A 427 -7.10 -29.09 19.10
C LEU A 427 -8.33 -28.39 19.68
N PHE A 428 -8.43 -28.28 21.01
CA PHE A 428 -9.50 -27.56 21.70
C PHE A 428 -9.54 -26.08 21.25
N LEU A 429 -8.40 -25.38 21.24
CA LEU A 429 -8.32 -23.99 20.77
C LEU A 429 -8.73 -23.84 19.30
N GLN A 430 -8.31 -24.76 18.42
CA GLN A 430 -8.74 -24.77 17.02
C GLN A 430 -10.25 -24.98 16.88
N GLN A 431 -10.84 -25.85 17.68
CA GLN A 431 -12.29 -26.07 17.69
C GLN A 431 -13.04 -24.83 18.18
N LEU A 432 -12.55 -24.11 19.21
CA LEU A 432 -13.14 -22.85 19.65
C LEU A 432 -13.16 -21.80 18.54
N VAL A 433 -12.08 -21.68 17.76
CA VAL A 433 -12.03 -20.77 16.60
C VAL A 433 -13.11 -21.11 15.58
N LEU A 434 -13.32 -22.39 15.29
CA LEU A 434 -14.39 -22.84 14.38
C LEU A 434 -15.78 -22.52 14.91
N LEU A 435 -16.04 -22.78 16.20
CA LEU A 435 -17.32 -22.43 16.83
C LEU A 435 -17.59 -20.93 16.77
N ARG A 436 -16.57 -20.11 17.05
CA ARG A 436 -16.64 -18.66 16.97
C ARG A 436 -16.96 -18.20 15.54
N GLN A 437 -16.31 -18.77 14.53
CA GLN A 437 -16.59 -18.44 13.12
C GLN A 437 -18.02 -18.82 12.72
N GLN A 438 -18.47 -20.02 13.09
CA GLN A 438 -19.84 -20.47 12.81
C GLN A 438 -20.88 -19.57 13.47
N ALA A 439 -20.68 -19.21 14.74
CA ALA A 439 -21.56 -18.29 15.45
C ALA A 439 -21.55 -16.89 14.80
N ALA A 440 -20.38 -16.35 14.46
CA ALA A 440 -20.26 -15.05 13.82
C ALA A 440 -20.97 -15.02 12.45
N VAL A 441 -20.84 -16.06 11.64
CA VAL A 441 -21.52 -16.17 10.34
C VAL A 441 -23.03 -16.30 10.51
N LYS A 442 -23.48 -17.12 11.47
CA LYS A 442 -24.90 -17.37 11.72
C LYS A 442 -25.64 -16.13 12.24
N PHE A 443 -25.01 -15.37 13.14
CA PHE A 443 -25.66 -14.25 13.82
C PHE A 443 -25.25 -12.87 13.29
N GLY A 444 -24.18 -12.77 12.49
CA GLY A 444 -23.63 -11.49 12.03
C GLY A 444 -24.48 -10.69 11.04
N LYS A 445 -25.62 -11.23 10.59
CA LYS A 445 -26.60 -10.54 9.72
C LYS A 445 -27.99 -10.43 10.33
N ALA A 446 -28.10 -10.60 11.64
CA ALA A 446 -29.39 -10.58 12.32
C ALA A 446 -29.98 -9.18 12.40
N SER A 447 -31.30 -9.06 12.20
CA SER A 447 -32.04 -7.79 12.28
C SER A 447 -32.16 -7.23 13.71
N ARG A 448 -31.89 -8.04 14.73
CA ARG A 448 -31.91 -7.67 16.16
C ARG A 448 -30.54 -7.90 16.79
N PRO A 449 -29.63 -6.90 16.73
CA PRO A 449 -28.23 -7.04 17.16
C PRO A 449 -28.05 -7.55 18.60
N VAL A 450 -28.78 -6.99 19.56
CA VAL A 450 -28.63 -7.33 20.99
C VAL A 450 -29.05 -8.78 21.26
N GLU A 451 -30.19 -9.19 20.71
CA GLU A 451 -30.67 -10.57 20.82
C GLU A 451 -29.71 -11.55 20.12
N ALA A 452 -29.18 -11.17 18.96
CA ALA A 452 -28.26 -11.99 18.18
C ALA A 452 -26.91 -12.20 18.88
N VAL A 453 -26.35 -11.15 19.51
CA VAL A 453 -25.13 -11.29 20.33
C VAL A 453 -25.38 -12.21 21.52
N SER A 454 -26.51 -12.06 22.20
CA SER A 454 -26.87 -12.92 23.34
C SER A 454 -27.05 -14.39 22.93
N GLN A 455 -27.71 -14.66 21.80
CA GLN A 455 -27.92 -16.02 21.28
C GLN A 455 -26.61 -16.64 20.78
N ALA A 456 -25.75 -15.85 20.14
CA ALA A 456 -24.42 -16.29 19.70
C ALA A 456 -23.53 -16.67 20.88
N ASP A 457 -23.55 -15.85 21.94
CA ASP A 457 -22.80 -16.11 23.17
C ASP A 457 -23.28 -17.39 23.87
N GLN A 458 -24.60 -17.57 24.01
CA GLN A 458 -25.17 -18.79 24.59
C GLN A 458 -24.79 -20.03 23.78
N LEU A 459 -24.94 -19.99 22.44
CA LEU A 459 -24.57 -21.10 21.57
C LEU A 459 -23.09 -21.45 21.70
N PHE A 460 -22.22 -20.44 21.67
CA PHE A 460 -20.78 -20.62 21.80
C PHE A 460 -20.41 -21.22 23.16
N VAL A 461 -20.97 -20.71 24.25
CA VAL A 461 -20.69 -21.22 25.61
C VAL A 461 -21.12 -22.68 25.75
N THR A 462 -22.31 -23.03 25.28
CA THR A 462 -22.80 -24.42 25.33
C THR A 462 -21.85 -25.36 24.58
N GLN A 463 -21.47 -25.02 23.35
CA GLN A 463 -20.60 -25.85 22.53
C GLN A 463 -19.16 -25.88 23.05
N ALA A 464 -18.65 -24.76 23.58
CA ALA A 464 -17.31 -24.68 24.15
C ALA A 464 -17.20 -25.50 25.46
N GLU A 465 -18.26 -25.55 26.27
CA GLU A 465 -18.27 -26.36 27.50
C GLU A 465 -18.33 -27.86 27.20
N GLU A 466 -19.01 -28.27 26.12
CA GLU A 466 -18.98 -29.67 25.62
C GLU A 466 -17.58 -30.11 25.16
N LEU A 467 -16.80 -29.19 24.59
CA LEU A 467 -15.43 -29.45 24.14
C LEU A 467 -14.41 -29.42 25.29
N LYS A 468 -14.75 -28.74 26.39
CA LYS A 468 -13.84 -28.55 27.51
C LYS A 468 -13.64 -29.87 28.25
N ARG A 469 -12.38 -30.30 28.34
CA ARG A 469 -12.05 -31.56 29.01
C ARG A 469 -12.32 -31.48 30.52
N PRO A 470 -13.02 -32.47 31.13
CA PRO A 470 -13.24 -32.52 32.57
C PRO A 470 -11.93 -32.50 33.37
N GLY A 471 -11.86 -31.64 34.39
CA GLY A 471 -10.68 -31.46 35.24
C GLY A 471 -9.50 -30.74 34.58
N SER A 472 -9.67 -30.17 33.38
CA SER A 472 -8.66 -29.32 32.74
C SER A 472 -8.75 -27.86 33.21
N THR A 473 -7.63 -27.16 33.14
CA THR A 473 -7.54 -25.70 33.39
C THR A 473 -7.81 -24.88 32.13
N TRP A 474 -8.40 -25.48 31.09
CA TRP A 474 -8.62 -24.80 29.81
C TRP A 474 -9.79 -23.83 29.91
N SER A 475 -9.65 -22.67 29.26
CA SER A 475 -10.65 -21.61 29.22
C SER A 475 -10.94 -21.23 27.77
N TYR A 476 -12.18 -20.79 27.52
CA TYR A 476 -12.66 -20.21 26.27
C TYR A 476 -13.07 -18.74 26.45
N ASP A 477 -12.73 -18.10 27.58
CA ASP A 477 -13.16 -16.74 27.89
C ASP A 477 -12.65 -15.73 26.86
N VAL A 478 -11.43 -15.96 26.35
CA VAL A 478 -10.80 -15.13 25.30
C VAL A 478 -11.58 -15.22 23.99
N ASP A 479 -11.90 -16.42 23.51
CA ASP A 479 -12.67 -16.62 22.28
C ASP A 479 -14.13 -16.16 22.42
N ARG A 480 -14.73 -16.32 23.60
CA ARG A 480 -16.05 -15.78 23.94
C ARG A 480 -16.06 -14.26 23.84
N TYR A 481 -15.07 -13.60 24.43
CA TYR A 481 -14.91 -12.14 24.34
C TYR A 481 -14.71 -11.71 22.88
N ALA A 482 -13.85 -12.41 22.13
CA ALA A 482 -13.60 -12.12 20.73
C ALA A 482 -14.85 -12.27 19.86
N LEU A 483 -15.69 -13.28 20.09
CA LEU A 483 -16.97 -13.45 19.39
C LEU A 483 -17.88 -12.24 19.58
N ARG A 484 -18.06 -11.80 20.83
CA ARG A 484 -18.90 -10.63 21.17
C ARG A 484 -18.36 -9.37 20.51
N ALA A 485 -17.05 -9.12 20.61
CA ALA A 485 -16.41 -7.96 20.01
C ALA A 485 -16.60 -7.91 18.48
N VAL A 486 -16.47 -9.05 17.79
CA VAL A 486 -16.68 -9.15 16.34
C VAL A 486 -18.13 -8.85 15.95
N LEU A 487 -19.10 -9.42 16.66
CA LEU A 487 -20.51 -9.20 16.37
C LEU A 487 -20.92 -7.75 16.66
N GLU A 488 -20.60 -7.23 17.84
CA GLU A 488 -20.88 -5.84 18.21
C GLU A 488 -20.21 -4.85 17.25
N GLY A 489 -18.96 -5.09 16.85
CA GLY A 489 -18.24 -4.27 15.87
C GLY A 489 -18.85 -4.35 14.45
N THR A 490 -19.44 -5.48 14.07
CA THR A 490 -20.13 -5.62 12.78
C THR A 490 -21.43 -4.84 12.79
N PHE A 491 -22.25 -4.98 13.84
CA PHE A 491 -23.51 -4.23 13.96
C PHE A 491 -23.29 -2.71 14.07
N ARG A 492 -22.24 -2.26 14.77
CA ARG A 492 -21.89 -0.83 14.82
C ARG A 492 -21.52 -0.28 13.45
N ARG A 493 -20.77 -1.04 12.64
CA ARG A 493 -20.40 -0.63 11.28
C ARG A 493 -21.61 -0.56 10.36
N GLU A 494 -22.52 -1.54 10.41
CA GLU A 494 -23.75 -1.51 9.63
C GLU A 494 -24.65 -0.32 10.03
N ALA A 495 -24.74 -0.02 11.32
CA ALA A 495 -25.48 1.14 11.81
C ALA A 495 -24.87 2.47 11.31
N ALA A 496 -23.54 2.61 11.37
CA ALA A 496 -22.84 3.78 10.87
C ALA A 496 -23.01 3.96 9.35
N TYR A 497 -22.87 2.88 8.59
CA TYR A 497 -23.07 2.89 7.14
C TYR A 497 -24.50 3.29 6.76
N ALA A 498 -25.50 2.80 7.49
CA ALA A 498 -26.90 3.16 7.28
C ALA A 498 -27.21 4.62 7.64
N ASP A 499 -26.48 5.22 8.57
CA ASP A 499 -26.61 6.63 8.94
C ASP A 499 -25.94 7.56 7.90
N GLU A 500 -24.75 7.17 7.43
CA GLU A 500 -24.05 7.85 6.34
C GLU A 500 -24.88 7.85 5.05
N HIS A 501 -25.49 6.72 4.69
CA HIS A 501 -26.40 6.63 3.55
C HIS A 501 -27.62 7.54 3.69
N ARG A 502 -28.21 7.62 4.90
CA ARG A 502 -29.33 8.53 5.17
C ARG A 502 -28.91 10.00 5.05
N THR A 503 -27.71 10.33 5.50
CA THR A 503 -27.16 11.70 5.42
C THR A 503 -26.84 12.08 3.97
N ALA A 504 -26.22 11.18 3.20
CA ALA A 504 -25.95 11.36 1.78
C ALA A 504 -27.25 11.54 0.97
N ALA A 505 -28.28 10.73 1.25
CA ALA A 505 -29.59 10.86 0.59
C ALA A 505 -30.26 12.22 0.88
N ARG A 506 -30.17 12.73 2.12
CA ARG A 506 -30.67 14.08 2.47
C ARG A 506 -29.92 15.18 1.74
N SER A 507 -28.59 15.05 1.61
CA SER A 507 -27.75 16.00 0.86
C SER A 507 -28.05 16.00 -0.64
N GLN A 508 -28.34 14.82 -1.22
CA GLN A 508 -28.78 14.73 -2.61
C GLN A 508 -30.15 15.38 -2.82
N GLN A 509 -31.11 15.17 -1.92
CA GLN A 509 -32.42 15.81 -1.99
C GLN A 509 -32.31 17.34 -1.92
N SER A 510 -31.51 17.90 -1.00
CA SER A 510 -31.30 19.35 -0.92
C SER A 510 -30.60 19.91 -2.17
N THR A 511 -29.67 19.17 -2.75
CA THR A 511 -29.00 19.57 -4.00
C THR A 511 -29.99 19.63 -5.17
N VAL A 512 -30.89 18.65 -5.29
CA VAL A 512 -31.94 18.64 -6.32
C VAL A 512 -32.90 19.81 -6.15
N GLU A 513 -33.29 20.15 -4.92
CA GLU A 513 -34.13 21.34 -4.65
C GLU A 513 -33.46 22.65 -5.07
N ILE A 514 -32.15 22.80 -4.79
CA ILE A 514 -31.38 23.99 -5.19
C ILE A 514 -31.31 24.10 -6.73
N ILE A 515 -31.04 22.99 -7.42
CA ILE A 515 -31.01 22.96 -8.89
C ILE A 515 -32.35 23.38 -9.48
N SER A 516 -33.46 22.85 -8.93
CA SER A 516 -34.81 23.21 -9.38
C SER A 516 -35.12 24.70 -9.17
N ARG A 517 -34.71 25.28 -8.04
CA ARG A 517 -34.85 26.73 -7.81
C ARG A 517 -34.05 27.57 -8.80
N LEU A 518 -32.81 27.18 -9.10
CA LEU A 518 -31.95 27.88 -10.06
C LEU A 518 -32.51 27.82 -11.48
N GLN A 519 -33.07 26.67 -11.89
CA GLN A 519 -33.74 26.53 -13.19
C GLN A 519 -34.94 27.48 -13.30
N GLY A 520 -35.81 27.54 -12.28
CA GLY A 520 -36.96 28.45 -12.28
C GLY A 520 -36.57 29.93 -12.30
N GLN A 521 -35.48 30.32 -11.63
CA GLN A 521 -34.95 31.68 -11.72
C GLN A 521 -34.44 32.01 -13.13
N MET A 522 -33.77 31.07 -13.79
CA MET A 522 -33.23 31.24 -15.14
C MET A 522 -34.35 31.41 -16.18
N GLU A 523 -35.43 30.63 -16.07
CA GLU A 523 -36.62 30.76 -16.93
C GLU A 523 -37.31 32.13 -16.76
N ASN A 524 -37.45 32.62 -15.52
CA ASN A 524 -38.02 33.95 -15.26
C ASN A 524 -37.16 35.07 -15.87
N LEU A 525 -35.83 34.95 -15.76
CA LEU A 525 -34.87 35.86 -16.39
C LEU A 525 -34.97 35.84 -17.92
N GLN A 526 -35.13 34.67 -18.53
CA GLN A 526 -35.32 34.53 -19.97
C GLN A 526 -36.62 35.20 -20.43
N MET A 527 -37.73 35.00 -19.71
CA MET A 527 -38.99 35.69 -20.02
C MET A 527 -38.86 37.22 -19.91
N ARG A 528 -38.17 37.74 -18.88
CA ARG A 528 -37.93 39.19 -18.75
C ARG A 528 -37.06 39.75 -19.87
N LEU A 529 -36.05 39.00 -20.31
CA LEU A 529 -35.20 39.38 -21.45
C LEU A 529 -35.98 39.37 -22.77
N GLN A 530 -36.90 38.42 -22.97
CA GLN A 530 -37.79 38.42 -24.13
C GLN A 530 -38.75 39.61 -24.14
N HIS A 531 -39.33 39.97 -22.98
CA HIS A 531 -40.18 41.16 -22.85
C HIS A 531 -39.40 42.47 -23.11
N MET A 532 -38.15 42.57 -22.64
CA MET A 532 -37.30 43.74 -22.95
C MET A 532 -36.91 43.83 -24.44
N ARG A 533 -36.81 42.69 -25.15
CA ARG A 533 -36.49 42.66 -26.59
C ARG A 533 -37.66 43.05 -27.49
N ALA A 534 -38.90 43.03 -26.99
CA ALA A 534 -40.10 43.35 -27.77
C ALA A 534 -40.34 44.87 -27.98
N GLY A 535 -39.54 45.77 -27.37
CA GLY A 535 -39.88 47.19 -27.22
C GLY A 535 -39.06 48.26 -27.98
N GLN A 536 -38.38 47.99 -29.09
CA GLN A 536 -37.60 49.04 -29.81
C GLN A 536 -37.64 48.87 -31.35
N PRO A 537 -38.44 49.64 -32.11
CA PRO A 537 -38.62 49.49 -33.55
C PRO A 537 -37.99 50.64 -34.36
N TRP A 538 -36.73 51.01 -34.11
CA TRP A 538 -36.06 52.04 -34.92
C TRP A 538 -35.16 51.39 -35.97
N PHE A 539 -35.49 51.63 -37.25
CA PHE A 539 -34.66 51.35 -38.41
C PHE A 539 -34.18 52.68 -39.00
N LEU A 540 -32.88 52.95 -38.91
CA LEU A 540 -32.26 54.14 -39.48
C LEU A 540 -31.19 53.73 -40.49
N SER A 541 -31.27 54.26 -41.71
CA SER A 541 -30.28 54.00 -42.76
C SER A 541 -29.84 55.31 -43.40
N SER A 542 -28.53 55.50 -43.57
CA SER A 542 -27.93 56.64 -44.24
C SER A 542 -26.87 56.16 -45.23
N SER A 543 -26.81 56.77 -46.41
CA SER A 543 -25.83 56.43 -47.44
C SER A 543 -25.15 57.69 -47.96
N TYR A 544 -23.82 57.62 -48.12
CA TYR A 544 -22.99 58.72 -48.58
C TYR A 544 -21.96 58.23 -49.61
N ARG A 545 -21.93 58.87 -50.78
CA ARG A 545 -20.91 58.60 -51.81
C ARG A 545 -19.79 59.60 -51.68
N ILE A 546 -18.56 59.12 -51.59
CA ILE A 546 -17.38 59.98 -51.49
C ILE A 546 -17.09 60.55 -52.89
N PRO A 547 -17.20 61.89 -53.10
CA PRO A 547 -17.01 62.49 -54.41
C PRO A 547 -15.63 62.21 -55.00
N GLY A 548 -15.58 61.92 -56.30
CA GLY A 548 -14.32 61.62 -57.00
C GLY A 548 -13.75 60.21 -56.73
N THR A 549 -14.50 59.35 -56.04
CA THR A 549 -14.12 57.94 -55.83
C THR A 549 -15.30 57.00 -56.16
N PRO A 550 -15.01 55.72 -56.50
CA PRO A 550 -16.06 54.71 -56.70
C PRO A 550 -16.69 54.21 -55.38
N ILE A 551 -16.39 54.84 -54.23
CA ILE A 551 -16.75 54.34 -52.90
C ILE A 551 -18.07 54.98 -52.43
N THR A 552 -19.04 54.13 -52.07
CA THR A 552 -20.27 54.50 -51.36
C THR A 552 -20.30 53.81 -50.01
N MET A 553 -20.58 54.57 -48.96
CA MET A 553 -20.73 54.07 -47.59
C MET A 553 -22.20 54.09 -47.18
N ILE A 554 -22.68 53.01 -46.58
CA ILE A 554 -24.05 52.88 -46.07
C ILE A 554 -24.00 52.46 -44.60
N GLY A 555 -24.50 53.31 -43.72
CA GLY A 555 -24.69 52.99 -42.30
C GLY A 555 -26.14 52.60 -42.03
N ARG A 556 -26.36 51.46 -41.36
CA ARG A 556 -27.68 50.99 -40.92
C ARG A 556 -27.68 50.76 -39.41
N PHE A 557 -28.75 51.16 -38.74
CA PHE A 557 -29.02 50.85 -37.33
C PHE A 557 -30.38 50.19 -37.21
N GLN A 558 -30.40 48.96 -36.68
CA GLN A 558 -31.61 48.18 -36.47
C GLN A 558 -31.44 47.28 -35.25
N GLN A 559 -32.46 47.22 -34.38
CA GLN A 559 -32.48 46.32 -33.21
C GLN A 559 -31.20 46.41 -32.35
N GLY A 560 -30.69 47.63 -32.11
CA GLY A 560 -29.50 47.85 -31.28
C GLY A 560 -28.16 47.51 -31.93
N ARG A 561 -28.14 47.14 -33.22
CA ARG A 561 -26.91 46.87 -33.98
C ARG A 561 -26.68 47.93 -35.05
N ALA A 562 -25.48 48.47 -35.08
CA ALA A 562 -24.99 49.31 -36.17
C ALA A 562 -24.17 48.46 -37.15
N SER A 563 -24.46 48.56 -38.44
CA SER A 563 -23.64 48.01 -39.52
C SER A 563 -23.24 49.11 -40.49
N ILE A 564 -22.00 49.04 -40.97
CA ILE A 564 -21.46 49.94 -41.99
C ILE A 564 -21.00 49.08 -43.16
N GLU A 565 -21.52 49.39 -44.35
CA GLU A 565 -21.23 48.70 -45.59
C GLU A 565 -20.51 49.67 -46.54
N LEU A 566 -19.41 49.22 -47.15
CA LEU A 566 -18.64 49.99 -48.13
C LEU A 566 -18.73 49.28 -49.47
N ASN A 567 -19.33 49.93 -50.46
CA ASN A 567 -19.48 49.41 -51.81
C ASN A 567 -18.60 50.19 -52.78
N LEU A 568 -17.84 49.44 -53.59
CA LEU A 568 -16.97 49.94 -54.65
C LEU A 568 -17.61 49.65 -56.00
N ALA A 569 -18.08 50.68 -56.71
CA ALA A 569 -18.66 50.54 -58.05
C ALA A 569 -17.91 51.46 -59.03
N ALA A 570 -17.35 50.88 -60.10
CA ALA A 570 -16.61 51.63 -61.12
C ALA A 570 -17.50 52.69 -61.78
N ASP A 571 -16.98 53.92 -61.92
CA ASP A 571 -17.73 55.07 -62.44
C ASP A 571 -18.19 54.85 -63.89
N ARG A 572 -19.48 54.58 -64.08
CA ARG A 572 -20.17 54.97 -65.32
C ARG A 572 -20.67 56.40 -65.15
N LEU A 573 -20.10 57.29 -65.94
CA LEU A 573 -20.48 58.70 -66.09
C LEU A 573 -22.00 58.86 -66.24
N VAL A 574 -22.69 59.31 -65.19
CA VAL A 574 -23.98 60.01 -65.31
C VAL A 574 -24.07 61.11 -64.25
N LYS A 575 -24.28 62.33 -64.72
CA LYS A 575 -24.50 63.57 -63.95
C LYS A 575 -25.78 63.49 -63.12
N GLY A 576 -25.76 64.07 -61.92
CA GLY A 576 -26.97 64.44 -61.16
C GLY A 576 -26.94 63.91 -59.73
N GLY A 577 -26.79 64.83 -58.77
CA GLY A 577 -26.92 64.50 -57.36
C GLY A 577 -28.38 64.19 -56.99
N SER A 578 -28.59 63.14 -56.19
CA SER A 578 -29.86 62.90 -55.51
C SER A 578 -29.58 62.41 -54.09
N HIS A 579 -30.00 63.19 -53.10
CA HIS A 579 -30.18 62.71 -51.72
C HIS A 579 -31.60 62.18 -51.58
N SER A 580 -31.78 60.92 -51.17
CA SER A 580 -33.08 60.39 -50.77
C SER A 580 -33.04 59.92 -49.33
N LEU A 581 -33.75 60.61 -48.45
CA LEU A 581 -34.06 60.15 -47.09
C LEU A 581 -35.45 59.48 -47.13
N GLY A 582 -35.51 58.17 -46.93
CA GLY A 582 -36.78 57.43 -46.87
C GLY A 582 -37.03 56.92 -45.46
N MET A 583 -38.09 57.41 -44.81
CA MET A 583 -38.58 56.92 -43.52
C MET A 583 -39.84 56.08 -43.78
N VAL A 584 -39.82 54.79 -43.46
CA VAL A 584 -41.00 53.93 -43.59
C VAL A 584 -41.36 53.41 -42.20
N GLY A 585 -42.45 53.93 -41.64
CA GLY A 585 -43.07 53.39 -40.42
C GLY A 585 -44.12 52.35 -40.81
N ARG A 586 -44.04 51.14 -40.26
CA ARG A 586 -45.19 50.24 -40.13
C ARG A 586 -45.64 50.25 -38.68
N TYR A 587 -46.84 50.74 -38.46
CA TYR A 587 -47.62 50.49 -37.24
C TYR A 587 -48.40 49.20 -37.49
N ASP A 588 -48.18 48.18 -36.68
CA ASP A 588 -49.15 47.09 -36.50
C ASP A 588 -49.67 47.21 -35.06
N GLU A 589 -50.99 47.39 -34.94
CA GLU A 589 -51.75 47.48 -33.68
C GLU A 589 -51.99 46.09 -33.07
N ILE A 590 -51.79 46.04 -31.74
CA ILE A 590 -52.12 45.04 -30.71
C ILE A 590 -51.31 43.72 -30.72
#